data_AF-A0A956MZP9-F1
#
_entry.id   AF-A0A956MZP9-F1
#
_cell.length_a   1.000
_cell.length_b   1.000
_cell.length_c   1.000
_cell.angle_alpha   90.00
_cell.angle_beta   90.00
_cell.angle_gamma   90.00
#
_symmetry.space_group_name_H-M   'P 1'
#
loop_
_entity.id
_entity.type
_entity.pdbx_description
1 polymer ?
#
loop_
_entity_poly.entity_id
_entity_poly.type
_entity_poly.pdbx_seq_one_letter_code
_entity_poly.pdbx_strand_id
1 'polypeptide(L)'
;FNVVYSKAIGIQAIEWVPVVAHKDKQKYEDRAKKYFEKFNFVKEENNALTLSGKQDYYYPVYYLEPYAGNEAALGFDLASSIARKISLDKARQTGKITVTQRIKLIQEQDDKYGFLMFMPFYQKNIDKSHNSGDGELFKGFILGVFKSGDLIDNALNKLYSKPRVLVIDEGADAAEKFIYSNDTVINNDNFTNFIENSEHEFLKSCIITIGDRYWHVHVYPDILNTFSISLKTWLILILGILCTFIVALYVLHVENVVLNRTLKLEEANKQALDAQQAAESANHAKSLFLSNMSHEIRTPLTAILGYSRILTEQLSGNHIGQKLYNMIASIRVNGEHLFGLINDISDFSK
;
A
#
# COMPACT_ATOMS: atom_id res chain seq x y z
N PHE A 1 28.46 -24.73 29.19
CA PHE A 1 28.08 -25.18 27.83
C PHE A 1 26.62 -24.87 27.45
N ASN A 2 25.72 -24.49 28.39
CA ASN A 2 24.39 -23.89 28.10
C ASN A 2 24.39 -22.65 27.15
N VAL A 3 25.56 -22.04 26.91
CA VAL A 3 25.71 -20.86 26.05
C VAL A 3 25.60 -21.18 24.55
N VAL A 4 25.97 -22.39 24.11
CA VAL A 4 25.98 -22.76 22.68
C VAL A 4 24.55 -22.89 22.15
N TYR A 5 23.69 -23.61 22.87
CA TYR A 5 22.31 -23.86 22.43
C TYR A 5 21.37 -22.67 22.65
N SER A 6 21.64 -21.81 23.64
CA SER A 6 20.87 -20.56 23.83
C SER A 6 20.99 -19.57 22.67
N LYS A 7 22.02 -19.71 21.81
CA LYS A 7 22.28 -18.84 20.66
C LYS A 7 22.11 -19.52 19.30
N ALA A 8 22.15 -20.85 19.24
CA ALA A 8 22.07 -21.61 18.00
C ALA A 8 20.63 -22.07 17.71
N ILE A 9 19.81 -21.14 17.25
CA ILE A 9 18.39 -21.37 16.95
C ILE A 9 18.27 -22.33 15.75
N GLY A 10 17.57 -23.46 15.92
CA GLY A 10 17.35 -24.48 14.87
C GLY A 10 18.27 -25.72 14.97
N ILE A 11 19.25 -25.74 15.87
CA ILE A 11 20.04 -26.94 16.19
C ILE A 11 19.33 -27.71 17.30
N GLN A 12 18.92 -28.94 17.02
CA GLN A 12 18.30 -29.82 18.00
C GLN A 12 19.35 -30.48 18.91
N ALA A 13 20.44 -30.97 18.32
CA ALA A 13 21.50 -31.63 19.05
C ALA A 13 22.84 -31.55 18.29
N ILE A 14 23.93 -31.69 19.04
CA ILE A 14 25.26 -32.00 18.51
C ILE A 14 25.63 -33.37 19.05
N GLU A 15 26.11 -34.24 18.16
CA GLU A 15 26.39 -35.63 18.48
C GLU A 15 27.83 -36.01 18.12
N TRP A 16 28.38 -36.94 18.88
CA TRP A 16 29.63 -37.63 18.56
C TRP A 16 29.34 -39.07 18.20
N VAL A 17 29.78 -39.46 17.00
CA VAL A 17 29.49 -40.77 16.40
C VAL A 17 30.81 -41.46 16.05
N PRO A 18 31.41 -42.22 16.98
CA PRO A 18 32.65 -42.94 16.72
C PRO A 18 32.44 -44.08 15.73
N VAL A 19 33.49 -44.42 14.98
CA VAL A 19 33.55 -45.72 14.30
C VAL A 19 33.97 -46.80 15.29
N VAL A 20 33.14 -47.82 15.47
CA VAL A 20 33.39 -48.89 16.46
C VAL A 20 33.44 -50.24 15.76
N ALA A 21 34.57 -50.94 15.85
CA ALA A 21 34.69 -52.30 15.33
C ALA A 21 33.91 -53.30 16.19
N HIS A 22 33.44 -54.40 15.61
CA HIS A 22 32.66 -55.41 16.34
C HIS A 22 33.28 -55.90 17.65
N LYS A 23 34.59 -56.18 17.62
CA LYS A 23 35.37 -56.62 18.78
C LYS A 23 35.34 -55.62 19.96
N ASP A 24 35.09 -54.34 19.68
CA ASP A 24 35.10 -53.26 20.66
C ASP A 24 33.68 -52.88 21.12
N LYS A 25 32.61 -53.42 20.51
CA LYS A 25 31.21 -53.09 20.82
C LYS A 25 30.91 -53.18 22.32
N GLN A 26 31.16 -54.34 22.93
CA GLN A 26 30.83 -54.58 24.34
C GLN A 26 31.53 -53.58 25.27
N LYS A 27 32.81 -53.29 25.00
CA LYS A 27 33.61 -52.32 25.76
C LYS A 27 33.03 -50.90 25.69
N TYR A 28 32.51 -50.49 24.53
CA TYR A 28 31.86 -49.20 24.36
C TYR A 28 30.53 -49.13 25.12
N GLU A 29 29.70 -50.17 25.02
CA GLU A 29 28.43 -50.26 25.75
C GLU A 29 28.64 -50.25 27.27
N ASP A 30 29.54 -51.07 27.80
CA ASP A 30 29.84 -51.14 29.24
C ASP A 30 30.35 -49.80 29.78
N ARG A 31 31.13 -49.06 28.97
CA ARG A 31 31.61 -47.72 29.34
C ARG A 31 30.46 -46.70 29.35
N ALA A 32 29.62 -46.70 28.32
CA ALA A 32 28.52 -45.76 28.21
C ALA A 32 27.44 -46.00 29.27
N LYS A 33 27.19 -47.26 29.65
CA LYS A 33 26.26 -47.64 30.73
C LYS A 33 26.59 -47.04 32.11
N LYS A 34 27.83 -46.60 32.32
CA LYS A 34 28.22 -45.87 33.54
C LYS A 34 27.60 -44.47 33.64
N TYR A 35 27.24 -43.89 32.50
CA TYR A 35 26.69 -42.54 32.40
C TYR A 35 25.23 -42.54 31.93
N PHE A 36 24.81 -43.58 31.19
CA PHE A 36 23.49 -43.70 30.61
C PHE A 36 22.92 -45.11 30.85
N GLU A 37 21.95 -45.23 31.77
CA GLU A 37 21.44 -46.53 32.26
C GLU A 37 20.95 -47.48 31.14
N LYS A 38 20.42 -46.94 30.04
CA LYS A 38 19.79 -47.72 28.95
C LYS A 38 20.59 -47.72 27.63
N PHE A 39 21.91 -47.52 27.68
CA PHE A 39 22.72 -47.47 26.47
C PHE A 39 22.94 -48.87 25.87
N ASN A 40 22.49 -49.11 24.64
CA ASN A 40 22.89 -50.25 23.80
C ASN A 40 22.98 -49.77 22.35
N PHE A 41 23.77 -50.44 21.51
CA PHE A 41 23.72 -50.16 20.09
C PHE A 41 22.40 -50.67 19.52
N VAL A 42 21.61 -49.75 18.95
CA VAL A 42 20.31 -50.03 18.35
C VAL A 42 20.30 -49.64 16.88
N LYS A 43 19.53 -50.37 16.07
CA LYS A 43 19.32 -50.13 14.65
C LYS A 43 17.84 -49.88 14.38
N GLU A 44 17.56 -49.19 13.28
CA GLU A 44 16.20 -49.03 12.76
C GLU A 44 15.84 -50.24 11.88
N GLU A 45 14.75 -50.93 12.21
CA GLU A 45 14.22 -52.05 11.45
C GLU A 45 12.68 -51.99 11.51
N ASN A 46 12.02 -51.91 10.34
CA ASN A 46 10.55 -51.75 10.24
C ASN A 46 9.97 -50.61 11.10
N ASN A 47 10.62 -49.44 11.09
CA ASN A 47 10.25 -48.26 11.89
C ASN A 47 10.29 -48.49 13.42
N ALA A 48 10.97 -49.53 13.89
CA ALA A 48 11.21 -49.79 15.31
C ALA A 48 12.71 -49.85 15.60
N LEU A 49 13.09 -49.44 16.82
CA LEU A 49 14.47 -49.57 17.30
C LEU A 49 14.68 -50.96 17.88
N THR A 50 15.58 -51.73 17.26
CA THR A 50 15.97 -53.08 17.71
C THR A 50 17.46 -53.13 18.01
N LEU A 51 17.92 -54.13 18.78
CA LEU A 51 19.35 -54.27 19.08
C LEU A 51 20.15 -54.55 17.79
N SER A 52 21.28 -53.86 17.64
CA SER A 52 22.15 -54.05 16.48
C SER A 52 22.78 -55.44 16.51
N GLY A 53 22.51 -56.22 15.46
CA GLY A 53 23.11 -57.54 15.22
C GLY A 53 24.61 -57.48 14.92
N LYS A 54 25.20 -58.59 14.47
CA LYS A 54 26.62 -58.65 14.13
C LYS A 54 26.92 -57.86 12.84
N GLN A 55 27.81 -56.89 12.93
CA GLN A 55 28.30 -56.04 11.84
C GLN A 55 29.80 -55.80 12.04
N ASP A 56 30.55 -55.53 10.99
CA ASP A 56 32.00 -55.28 11.09
C ASP A 56 32.30 -53.97 11.83
N TYR A 57 31.52 -52.93 11.52
CA TYR A 57 31.62 -51.60 12.09
C TYR A 57 30.24 -51.04 12.43
N TYR A 58 30.17 -50.31 13.53
CA TYR A 58 29.00 -49.59 14.02
C TYR A 58 29.28 -48.09 14.07
N TYR A 59 28.24 -47.29 13.88
CA TYR A 59 28.29 -45.83 14.01
C TYR A 59 27.25 -45.35 15.03
N PRO A 60 27.43 -45.73 16.31
CA PRO A 60 26.48 -45.37 17.36
C PRO A 60 26.58 -43.89 17.70
N VAL A 61 25.45 -43.24 17.94
CA VAL A 61 25.43 -41.95 18.65
C VAL A 61 25.93 -42.18 20.08
N TYR A 62 27.18 -41.78 20.36
CA TYR A 62 27.87 -42.12 21.60
C TYR A 62 27.85 -40.99 22.63
N TYR A 63 27.97 -39.75 22.18
CA TYR A 63 27.62 -38.58 22.98
C TYR A 63 26.61 -37.74 22.22
N LEU A 64 25.72 -37.10 22.97
CA LEU A 64 24.68 -36.25 22.42
C LEU A 64 24.44 -35.11 23.41
N GLU A 65 24.26 -33.89 22.91
CA GLU A 65 23.96 -32.73 23.74
C GLU A 65 22.96 -31.80 22.99
N PRO A 66 21.91 -31.28 23.67
CA PRO A 66 21.50 -31.63 25.04
C PRO A 66 20.93 -33.05 25.13
N TYR A 67 21.24 -33.75 26.21
CA TYR A 67 20.68 -35.09 26.46
C TYR A 67 19.16 -35.09 26.58
N ALA A 68 18.62 -34.14 27.34
CA ALA A 68 17.18 -34.02 27.60
C ALA A 68 16.40 -33.76 26.30
N GLY A 69 15.39 -34.60 26.03
CA GLY A 69 14.55 -34.54 24.83
C GLY A 69 15.15 -35.20 23.58
N ASN A 70 16.36 -35.74 23.66
CA ASN A 70 17.05 -36.41 22.56
C ASN A 70 17.51 -37.83 22.92
N GLU A 71 17.01 -38.39 24.03
CA GLU A 71 17.43 -39.66 24.62
C GLU A 71 17.26 -40.84 23.66
N ALA A 72 16.24 -40.78 22.79
CA ALA A 72 15.91 -41.82 21.82
C ALA A 72 17.00 -42.06 20.75
N ALA A 73 17.84 -41.05 20.47
CA ALA A 73 18.94 -41.22 19.53
C ALA A 73 20.19 -41.84 20.16
N LEU A 74 20.30 -41.88 21.48
CA LEU A 74 21.49 -42.40 22.14
C LEU A 74 21.68 -43.89 21.81
N GLY A 75 22.86 -44.26 21.32
CA GLY A 75 23.18 -45.62 20.89
C GLY A 75 22.64 -45.99 19.50
N PHE A 76 21.92 -45.11 18.84
CA PHE A 76 21.41 -45.34 17.50
C PHE A 76 22.54 -45.45 16.48
N ASP A 77 22.58 -46.55 15.73
CA ASP A 77 23.54 -46.80 14.68
C ASP A 77 23.12 -46.10 13.39
N LEU A 78 23.80 -45.01 13.05
CA LEU A 78 23.48 -44.20 11.88
C LEU A 78 23.60 -44.98 10.57
N ALA A 79 24.40 -46.04 10.51
CA ALA A 79 24.53 -46.87 9.32
C ALA A 79 23.33 -47.81 9.09
N SER A 80 22.42 -47.94 10.05
CA SER A 80 21.22 -48.78 9.89
C SER A 80 20.17 -48.18 8.94
N SER A 81 20.19 -46.86 8.73
CA SER A 81 19.29 -46.17 7.82
C SER A 81 19.97 -45.86 6.49
N ILE A 82 19.31 -46.17 5.38
CA ILE A 82 19.87 -46.03 4.02
C ILE A 82 20.30 -44.58 3.75
N ALA A 83 19.42 -43.61 3.97
CA ALA A 83 19.70 -42.19 3.69
C ALA A 83 20.88 -41.64 4.53
N ARG A 84 20.94 -42.03 5.81
CA ARG A 84 22.02 -41.66 6.72
C ARG A 84 23.34 -42.33 6.31
N LYS A 85 23.31 -43.63 5.98
CA LYS A 85 24.47 -44.41 5.54
C LYS A 85 25.10 -43.84 4.27
N ILE A 86 24.30 -43.48 3.27
CA ILE A 86 24.80 -42.87 2.02
C ILE A 86 25.58 -41.58 2.33
N SER A 87 25.02 -40.71 3.17
CA SER A 87 25.62 -39.42 3.53
C SER A 87 26.88 -39.61 4.39
N LEU A 88 26.84 -40.56 5.31
CA LEU A 88 27.95 -40.96 6.17
C LEU A 88 29.14 -41.50 5.35
N ASP A 89 28.86 -42.42 4.42
CA ASP A 89 29.88 -43.01 3.53
C ASP A 89 30.51 -41.92 2.64
N LYS A 90 29.69 -41.00 2.11
CA LYS A 90 30.16 -39.84 1.33
C LYS A 90 31.04 -38.89 2.14
N ALA A 91 30.63 -38.54 3.35
CA ALA A 91 31.42 -37.68 4.26
C ALA A 91 32.79 -38.31 4.52
N ARG A 92 32.83 -39.61 4.83
CA ARG A 92 34.07 -40.35 5.10
C ARG A 92 34.99 -40.43 3.88
N GLN A 93 34.44 -40.65 2.69
CA GLN A 93 35.22 -40.76 1.45
C GLN A 93 35.78 -39.42 1.00
N THR A 94 35.00 -38.34 1.12
CA THR A 94 35.39 -37.02 0.65
C THR A 94 36.22 -36.24 1.66
N GLY A 95 36.12 -36.58 2.95
CA GLY A 95 36.71 -35.80 4.04
C GLY A 95 36.06 -34.42 4.23
N LYS A 96 34.95 -34.14 3.55
CA LYS A 96 34.23 -32.86 3.60
C LYS A 96 32.95 -32.98 4.40
N ILE A 97 32.41 -31.83 4.79
CA ILE A 97 31.09 -31.75 5.40
C ILE A 97 30.04 -32.22 4.38
N THR A 98 29.19 -33.16 4.78
CA THR A 98 28.10 -33.70 3.95
C THR A 98 26.78 -33.56 4.68
N VAL A 99 25.73 -33.21 3.93
CA VAL A 99 24.38 -33.01 4.45
C VAL A 99 23.43 -34.07 3.88
N THR A 100 22.58 -34.62 4.73
CA THR A 100 21.56 -35.58 4.27
C THR A 100 20.49 -34.89 3.44
N GLN A 101 19.74 -35.66 2.65
CA GLN A 101 18.39 -35.23 2.29
C GLN A 101 17.52 -35.06 3.55
N ARG A 102 16.31 -34.54 3.39
CA ARG A 102 15.39 -34.50 4.53
C ARG A 102 15.18 -35.92 5.06
N ILE A 103 15.13 -36.06 6.37
CA ILE A 103 14.88 -37.33 7.04
C ILE A 103 13.91 -37.12 8.19
N LYS A 104 13.15 -38.17 8.53
CA LYS A 104 12.42 -38.21 9.80
C LYS A 104 13.42 -38.43 10.94
N LEU A 105 13.40 -37.55 11.93
CA LEU A 105 14.28 -37.64 13.09
C LEU A 105 13.74 -38.68 14.07
N ILE A 106 14.62 -39.52 14.63
CA ILE A 106 14.22 -40.59 15.56
C ILE A 106 13.67 -40.05 16.88
N GLN A 107 14.06 -38.82 17.24
CA GLN A 107 13.64 -38.16 18.46
C GLN A 107 12.26 -37.49 18.34
N GLU A 108 11.64 -37.42 17.15
CA GLU A 108 10.38 -36.71 16.94
C GLU A 108 9.20 -37.66 16.72
N GLN A 109 8.08 -37.37 17.41
CA GLN A 109 6.83 -38.12 17.29
C GLN A 109 5.90 -37.59 16.18
N ASP A 110 6.13 -36.35 15.73
CA ASP A 110 5.36 -35.71 14.65
C ASP A 110 6.02 -35.94 13.28
N ASP A 111 5.31 -35.67 12.18
CA ASP A 111 5.85 -35.63 10.80
C ASP A 111 6.74 -34.40 10.54
N LYS A 112 7.61 -34.11 11.51
CA LYS A 112 8.63 -33.08 11.42
C LYS A 112 9.89 -33.70 10.81
N TYR A 113 10.38 -33.02 9.78
CA TYR A 113 11.55 -33.43 9.03
C TYR A 113 12.74 -32.59 9.47
N GLY A 114 13.91 -33.20 9.41
CA GLY A 114 15.18 -32.55 9.67
C GLY A 114 16.25 -33.00 8.69
N PHE A 115 17.47 -32.55 8.93
CA PHE A 115 18.63 -33.01 8.19
C PHE A 115 19.82 -33.11 9.14
N LEU A 116 20.77 -33.97 8.77
CA LEU A 116 22.00 -34.19 9.51
C LEU A 116 23.17 -33.61 8.74
N MET A 117 24.07 -32.95 9.46
CA MET A 117 25.34 -32.49 8.93
C MET A 117 26.47 -33.34 9.49
N PHE A 118 27.11 -34.12 8.62
CA PHE A 118 28.24 -34.98 8.95
C PHE A 118 29.56 -34.23 8.76
N MET A 119 30.31 -34.05 9.84
CA MET A 119 31.69 -33.59 9.79
C MET A 119 32.63 -34.76 10.14
N PRO A 120 33.38 -35.32 9.18
CA PRO A 120 34.28 -36.43 9.45
C PRO A 120 35.46 -35.95 10.32
N PHE A 121 35.78 -36.74 11.35
CA PHE A 121 36.87 -36.44 12.27
C PHE A 121 38.00 -37.46 12.11
N TYR A 122 39.19 -36.95 11.83
CA TYR A 122 40.41 -37.73 11.71
C TYR A 122 41.40 -37.32 12.80
N GLN A 123 42.03 -38.32 13.42
CA GLN A 123 43.09 -38.09 14.40
C GLN A 123 44.44 -38.28 13.72
N LYS A 124 45.31 -37.28 13.84
CA LYS A 124 46.71 -37.38 13.40
C LYS A 124 47.43 -38.50 14.15
N ASN A 125 48.04 -39.39 13.38
CA ASN A 125 48.89 -40.47 13.85
C ASN A 125 50.32 -39.95 13.93
N ILE A 126 50.75 -39.62 15.16
CA ILE A 126 52.06 -39.05 15.44
C ILE A 126 53.20 -40.00 14.99
N ASP A 127 52.96 -41.32 15.01
CA ASP A 127 53.98 -42.33 14.69
C ASP A 127 54.22 -42.54 13.18
N LYS A 128 53.30 -42.08 12.31
CA LYS A 128 53.43 -42.23 10.84
C LYS A 128 53.87 -40.95 10.12
N SER A 129 54.16 -39.89 10.85
CA SER A 129 54.60 -38.58 10.32
C SER A 129 55.93 -38.63 9.54
N HIS A 130 56.69 -39.73 9.60
CA HIS A 130 58.03 -39.79 9.00
C HIS A 130 58.11 -40.41 7.60
N ASN A 131 57.09 -41.12 7.10
CA ASN A 131 57.10 -41.70 5.75
C ASN A 131 55.73 -41.50 5.05
N SER A 132 55.71 -40.58 4.08
CA SER A 132 54.76 -40.36 2.99
C SER A 132 53.43 -41.16 2.98
N GLY A 133 52.32 -40.43 3.21
CA GLY A 133 50.93 -40.85 3.00
C GLY A 133 50.07 -40.45 4.19
N ASP A 134 49.30 -39.36 4.06
CA ASP A 134 48.53 -38.66 5.11
C ASP A 134 48.20 -39.51 6.33
N GLY A 135 48.97 -39.30 7.40
CA GLY A 135 48.91 -40.05 8.65
C GLY A 135 47.66 -39.77 9.48
N GLU A 136 46.49 -39.62 8.89
CA GLU A 136 45.26 -39.31 9.59
C GLU A 136 44.33 -40.54 9.68
N LEU A 137 44.03 -40.98 10.91
CA LEU A 137 43.17 -42.12 11.17
C LEU A 137 41.74 -41.64 11.40
N PHE A 138 40.80 -42.08 10.55
CA PHE A 138 39.38 -41.80 10.73
C PHE A 138 38.87 -42.34 12.08
N LYS A 139 38.22 -41.49 12.88
CA LYS A 139 37.74 -41.83 14.23
C LYS A 139 36.23 -41.78 14.38
N GLY A 140 35.52 -41.11 13.48
CA GLY A 140 34.07 -40.95 13.57
C GLY A 140 33.60 -39.63 12.98
N PHE A 141 32.42 -39.19 13.39
CA PHE A 141 31.80 -37.96 12.93
C PHE A 141 31.40 -37.08 14.11
N ILE A 142 31.54 -35.78 13.91
CA ILE A 142 30.78 -34.77 14.65
C ILE A 142 29.52 -34.52 13.83
N LEU A 143 28.35 -34.68 14.45
CA LEU A 143 27.07 -34.53 13.78
C LEU A 143 26.33 -33.30 14.31
N GLY A 144 25.76 -32.50 13.41
CA GLY A 144 24.74 -31.52 13.76
C GLY A 144 23.36 -32.04 13.35
N VAL A 145 22.40 -32.02 14.28
CA VAL A 145 21.01 -32.38 14.04
C VAL A 145 20.19 -31.08 13.90
N PHE A 146 19.57 -30.87 12.75
CA PHE A 146 18.85 -29.65 12.44
C PHE A 146 17.40 -29.95 12.10
N LYS A 147 16.49 -29.15 12.65
CA LYS A 147 15.08 -29.15 12.26
C LYS A 147 14.89 -28.09 11.19
N SER A 148 14.57 -28.51 9.97
CA SER A 148 14.48 -27.58 8.83
C SER A 148 13.40 -26.52 9.08
N GLY A 149 12.23 -26.94 9.55
CA GLY A 149 11.11 -26.06 9.89
C GLY A 149 11.49 -24.99 10.91
N ASP A 150 11.91 -25.41 12.10
CA ASP A 150 12.28 -24.48 13.17
C ASP A 150 13.41 -23.53 12.74
N LEU A 151 14.40 -24.01 11.98
CA LEU A 151 15.50 -23.18 11.50
C LEU A 151 14.99 -22.06 10.58
N ILE A 152 14.11 -22.39 9.64
CA ILE A 152 13.59 -21.43 8.66
C ILE A 152 12.55 -20.51 9.31
N ASP A 153 11.61 -21.05 10.09
CA ASP A 153 10.62 -20.27 10.85
C ASP A 153 11.29 -19.19 11.69
N ASN A 154 12.36 -19.55 12.40
CA ASN A 154 13.10 -18.61 13.23
C ASN A 154 13.88 -17.57 12.42
N ALA A 155 14.35 -17.90 11.22
CA ALA A 155 14.94 -16.92 10.32
C ALA A 155 13.89 -15.92 9.82
N LEU A 156 12.69 -16.41 9.46
CA LEU A 156 11.58 -15.59 8.97
C LEU A 156 10.97 -14.71 10.06
N ASN A 157 10.91 -15.19 11.31
CA ASN A 157 10.39 -14.41 12.43
C ASN A 157 11.21 -13.15 12.77
N LYS A 158 12.44 -13.04 12.26
CA LYS A 158 13.26 -11.82 12.40
C LYS A 158 12.93 -10.75 11.35
N LEU A 159 12.16 -11.09 10.32
CA LEU A 159 11.79 -10.16 9.27
C LEU A 159 10.59 -9.32 9.71
N TYR A 160 10.62 -8.03 9.38
CA TYR A 160 9.52 -7.10 9.65
C TYR A 160 8.23 -7.52 8.92
N SER A 161 8.37 -7.99 7.68
CA SER A 161 7.30 -8.58 6.88
C SER A 161 7.63 -10.04 6.64
N LYS A 162 6.67 -10.94 6.86
CA LYS A 162 6.86 -12.38 6.66
C LYS A 162 6.49 -12.75 5.23
N PRO A 163 7.47 -12.91 4.31
CA PRO A 163 7.16 -13.40 2.97
C PRO A 163 6.73 -14.87 3.06
N ARG A 164 6.09 -15.36 2.00
CA ARG A 164 5.94 -16.79 1.80
C ARG A 164 7.23 -17.36 1.22
N VAL A 165 7.63 -18.51 1.73
CA VAL A 165 8.89 -19.18 1.39
C VAL A 165 8.62 -20.65 1.19
N LEU A 166 9.09 -21.16 0.05
CA LEU A 166 9.19 -22.58 -0.28
C LEU A 166 10.67 -22.92 -0.45
N VAL A 167 11.16 -23.93 0.28
CA VAL A 167 12.52 -24.45 0.17
C VAL A 167 12.48 -25.87 -0.36
N ILE A 168 13.23 -26.10 -1.43
CA ILE A 168 13.39 -27.42 -2.02
C ILE A 168 14.87 -27.76 -2.18
N ASP A 169 15.16 -29.05 -2.19
CA ASP A 169 16.48 -29.60 -2.44
C ASP A 169 16.48 -30.35 -3.78
N GLU A 170 17.05 -29.73 -4.80
CA GLU A 170 17.05 -30.30 -6.16
C GLU A 170 17.89 -31.58 -6.26
N GLY A 171 18.86 -31.75 -5.37
CA GLY A 171 19.75 -32.92 -5.32
C GLY A 171 19.21 -34.10 -4.50
N ALA A 172 18.00 -33.99 -3.95
CA ALA A 172 17.34 -35.09 -3.25
C ALA A 172 16.55 -36.01 -4.20
N ASP A 173 16.25 -37.22 -3.71
CA ASP A 173 15.26 -38.09 -4.34
C ASP A 173 13.90 -37.40 -4.43
N ALA A 174 13.09 -37.73 -5.45
CA ALA A 174 11.83 -37.02 -5.75
C ALA A 174 10.91 -36.84 -4.52
N ALA A 175 10.80 -37.89 -3.68
CA ALA A 175 9.99 -37.86 -2.47
C ALA A 175 10.56 -36.97 -1.35
N GLU A 176 11.86 -36.69 -1.38
CA GLU A 176 12.60 -35.98 -0.32
C GLU A 176 13.03 -34.57 -0.72
N LYS A 177 12.57 -34.07 -1.88
CA LYS A 177 12.91 -32.73 -2.39
C LYS A 177 12.30 -31.60 -1.57
N PHE A 178 11.09 -31.74 -1.06
CA PHE A 178 10.44 -30.68 -0.29
C PHE A 178 11.10 -30.54 1.09
N ILE A 179 11.66 -29.37 1.41
CA ILE A 179 12.31 -29.14 2.71
C ILE A 179 11.39 -28.40 3.67
N TYR A 180 10.69 -27.37 3.18
CA TYR A 180 9.87 -26.49 4.00
C TYR A 180 8.95 -25.59 3.16
N SER A 181 7.78 -25.28 3.71
CA SER A 181 6.91 -24.20 3.26
C SER A 181 6.25 -23.54 4.47
N ASN A 182 6.19 -22.21 4.50
CA ASN A 182 5.35 -21.49 5.46
C ASN A 182 3.96 -21.13 4.89
N ASP A 183 3.65 -21.62 3.70
CA ASP A 183 2.33 -21.55 3.07
C ASP A 183 1.57 -22.83 3.35
N THR A 184 0.41 -22.70 3.98
CA THR A 184 -0.44 -23.84 4.36
C THR A 184 -1.03 -24.58 3.16
N VAL A 185 -1.03 -23.96 1.98
CA VAL A 185 -1.53 -24.56 0.74
C VAL A 185 -0.47 -25.47 0.10
N ILE A 186 0.81 -25.16 0.29
CA ILE A 186 1.92 -25.90 -0.31
C ILE A 186 2.44 -26.95 0.66
N ASN A 187 2.50 -28.19 0.18
CA ASN A 187 3.00 -29.34 0.90
C ASN A 187 3.87 -30.22 -0.02
N ASN A 188 4.33 -31.34 0.53
CA ASN A 188 5.19 -32.28 -0.17
C ASN A 188 4.59 -32.86 -1.46
N ASP A 189 3.26 -32.93 -1.58
CA ASP A 189 2.60 -33.61 -2.68
C ASP A 189 2.28 -32.67 -3.85
N ASN A 190 2.24 -31.35 -3.61
CA ASN A 190 1.81 -30.36 -4.60
C ASN A 190 2.85 -29.26 -4.91
N PHE A 191 4.00 -29.23 -4.24
CA PHE A 191 5.00 -28.18 -4.45
C PHE A 191 5.53 -28.13 -5.90
N THR A 192 5.64 -29.27 -6.59
CA THR A 192 6.07 -29.32 -8.00
C THR A 192 5.07 -28.60 -8.89
N ASN A 193 3.78 -28.86 -8.71
CA ASN A 193 2.70 -28.18 -9.44
C ASN A 193 2.71 -26.68 -9.17
N PHE A 194 3.03 -26.26 -7.94
CA PHE A 194 3.17 -24.84 -7.63
C PHE A 194 4.31 -24.22 -8.44
N ILE A 195 5.50 -24.83 -8.45
CA ILE A 195 6.66 -24.31 -9.19
C ILE A 195 6.38 -24.30 -10.70
N GLU A 196 5.80 -25.37 -11.25
CA GLU A 196 5.54 -25.50 -12.70
C GLU A 196 4.44 -24.57 -13.21
N ASN A 197 3.37 -24.35 -12.43
CA ASN A 197 2.25 -23.47 -12.81
C ASN A 197 2.44 -22.02 -12.35
N SER A 198 3.53 -21.72 -11.66
CA SER A 198 3.79 -20.37 -11.15
C SER A 198 4.26 -19.43 -12.25
N GLU A 199 3.32 -18.90 -13.04
CA GLU A 199 3.46 -17.58 -13.70
C GLU A 199 3.38 -16.44 -12.65
N HIS A 200 3.91 -16.66 -11.44
CA HIS A 200 3.83 -15.67 -10.37
C HIS A 200 4.80 -14.53 -10.69
N GLU A 201 4.27 -13.39 -11.15
CA GLU A 201 5.01 -12.14 -11.42
C GLU A 201 5.93 -11.70 -10.26
N PHE A 202 5.69 -12.21 -9.04
CA PHE A 202 6.42 -11.86 -7.83
C PHE A 202 7.18 -13.03 -7.18
N LEU A 203 7.49 -14.08 -7.94
CA LEU A 203 8.35 -15.17 -7.47
C LEU A 203 9.83 -14.80 -7.66
N LYS A 204 10.59 -14.77 -6.56
CA LYS A 204 12.05 -14.65 -6.62
C LYS A 204 12.70 -15.90 -6.06
N SER A 205 13.68 -16.42 -6.79
CA SER A 205 14.42 -17.62 -6.39
C SER A 205 15.89 -17.29 -6.12
N CYS A 206 16.47 -17.95 -5.12
CA CYS A 206 17.91 -17.96 -4.90
C CYS A 206 18.37 -19.36 -4.47
N ILE A 207 19.68 -19.59 -4.59
CA ILE A 207 20.30 -20.87 -4.20
C ILE A 207 21.11 -20.64 -2.94
N ILE A 208 20.89 -21.47 -1.93
CA ILE A 208 21.68 -21.51 -0.69
C ILE A 208 22.44 -22.83 -0.66
N THR A 209 23.75 -22.76 -0.48
CA THR A 209 24.60 -23.95 -0.34
C THR A 209 24.73 -24.34 1.13
N ILE A 210 24.39 -25.58 1.46
CA ILE A 210 24.53 -26.15 2.81
C ILE A 210 25.35 -27.43 2.70
N GLY A 211 26.61 -27.37 3.13
CA GLY A 211 27.57 -28.47 2.93
C GLY A 211 27.77 -28.75 1.44
N ASP A 212 27.29 -29.91 1.00
CA ASP A 212 27.34 -30.38 -0.38
C ASP A 212 25.96 -30.41 -1.08
N ARG A 213 24.96 -29.75 -0.49
CA ARG A 213 23.60 -29.64 -1.02
C ARG A 213 23.27 -28.21 -1.46
N TYR A 214 22.42 -28.11 -2.47
CA TYR A 214 21.96 -26.85 -3.05
C TYR A 214 20.45 -26.73 -2.82
N TRP A 215 20.07 -25.80 -1.97
CA TRP A 215 18.67 -25.53 -1.67
C TRP A 215 18.19 -24.38 -2.53
N HIS A 216 17.13 -24.64 -3.30
CA HIS A 216 16.43 -23.60 -4.04
C HIS A 216 15.36 -23.02 -3.12
N VAL A 217 15.52 -21.73 -2.83
CA VAL A 217 14.63 -20.96 -1.97
C VAL A 217 13.79 -20.07 -2.86
N HIS A 218 12.50 -20.34 -2.90
CA HIS A 218 11.49 -19.57 -3.58
C HIS A 218 10.80 -18.65 -2.59
N VAL A 219 10.79 -17.35 -2.88
CA VAL A 219 10.21 -16.31 -2.03
C VAL A 219 9.14 -15.57 -2.84
N TYR A 220 7.96 -15.40 -2.26
CA TYR A 220 6.84 -14.70 -2.87
C TYR A 220 6.03 -13.94 -1.81
N PRO A 221 5.32 -12.86 -2.18
CA PRO A 221 4.58 -12.06 -1.22
C PRO A 221 3.43 -12.86 -0.61
N ASP A 222 3.16 -12.65 0.69
CA ASP A 222 1.94 -13.12 1.33
C ASP A 222 0.79 -12.21 0.94
N ILE A 223 0.16 -12.43 -0.23
CA ILE A 223 -0.81 -11.50 -0.83
C ILE A 223 -1.92 -11.15 0.17
N LEU A 224 -2.45 -12.13 0.91
CA LEU A 224 -3.54 -11.90 1.86
C LEU A 224 -3.16 -10.96 3.00
N ASN A 225 -1.90 -11.01 3.45
CA ASN A 225 -1.44 -10.25 4.62
C ASN A 225 -0.68 -8.97 4.24
N THR A 226 -0.05 -8.97 3.06
CA THR A 226 0.66 -7.81 2.47
C THR A 226 -0.33 -6.70 2.09
N PHE A 227 -1.54 -7.07 1.66
CA PHE A 227 -2.65 -6.14 1.44
C PHE A 227 -3.52 -5.92 2.69
N SER A 228 -3.00 -6.19 3.90
CA SER A 228 -3.67 -5.73 5.12
C SER A 228 -3.89 -4.22 5.00
N ILE A 229 -5.17 -3.83 5.01
CA ILE A 229 -5.59 -2.44 4.77
C ILE A 229 -5.01 -1.59 5.89
N SER A 230 -3.83 -1.04 5.65
CA SER A 230 -3.11 -0.29 6.65
C SER A 230 -3.91 0.95 7.04
N LEU A 231 -3.78 1.39 8.29
CA LEU A 231 -4.41 2.63 8.78
C LEU A 231 -4.06 3.83 7.88
N LYS A 232 -2.91 3.79 7.19
CA LYS A 232 -2.48 4.80 6.21
C LYS A 232 -3.40 4.87 4.98
N THR A 233 -3.90 3.74 4.49
CA THR A 233 -4.82 3.68 3.35
C THR A 233 -6.15 4.36 3.69
N TRP A 234 -6.68 4.12 4.91
CA TRP A 234 -7.87 4.80 5.41
C TRP A 234 -7.66 6.30 5.60
N LEU A 235 -6.50 6.73 6.11
CA LEU A 235 -6.18 8.16 6.26
C LEU A 235 -6.18 8.89 4.91
N ILE A 236 -5.60 8.29 3.86
CA ILE A 236 -5.58 8.87 2.51
C ILE A 236 -7.02 8.99 1.98
N LEU A 237 -7.84 7.95 2.16
CA LEU A 237 -9.25 7.97 1.73
C LEU A 237 -10.04 9.07 2.45
N ILE A 238 -9.92 9.17 3.77
CA ILE A 238 -10.61 10.19 4.58
C ILE A 238 -10.15 11.60 4.16
N LEU A 239 -8.85 11.79 3.93
CA LEU A 239 -8.32 13.08 3.45
C LEU A 239 -8.88 13.43 2.07
N GLY A 240 -8.97 12.47 1.15
CA GLY A 240 -9.56 12.67 -0.18
C GLY A 240 -11.04 13.05 -0.11
N ILE A 241 -11.81 12.36 0.74
CA ILE A 241 -13.23 12.67 0.98
C ILE A 241 -13.39 14.07 1.59
N LEU A 242 -12.55 14.43 2.57
CA LEU A 242 -12.55 15.74 3.20
C LEU A 242 -12.25 16.86 2.18
N CYS A 243 -11.22 16.69 1.35
CA CYS A 243 -10.89 17.65 0.29
C CYS A 243 -12.06 17.81 -0.70
N THR A 244 -12.66 16.70 -1.12
CA THR A 244 -13.82 16.72 -2.02
C THR A 244 -15.01 17.44 -1.40
N PHE A 245 -15.27 17.19 -0.11
CA PHE A 245 -16.34 17.83 0.63
C PHE A 245 -16.13 19.35 0.77
N ILE A 246 -14.90 19.79 1.06
CA ILE A 246 -14.54 21.21 1.14
C ILE A 246 -14.75 21.90 -0.21
N VAL A 247 -14.33 21.28 -1.32
CA VAL A 247 -14.54 21.82 -2.66
C VAL A 247 -16.04 21.93 -2.98
N ALA A 248 -16.83 20.91 -2.65
CA ALA A 248 -18.28 20.94 -2.86
C ALA A 248 -18.95 22.07 -2.08
N LEU A 249 -18.61 22.25 -0.80
CA LEU A 249 -19.12 23.36 0.01
C LEU A 249 -18.72 24.72 -0.56
N TYR A 250 -17.49 24.86 -1.07
CA TYR A 250 -17.04 26.10 -1.69
C TYR A 250 -17.82 26.42 -2.97
N VAL A 251 -18.05 25.42 -3.83
CA VAL A 251 -18.86 25.59 -5.06
C VAL A 251 -20.29 26.01 -4.72
N LEU A 252 -20.94 25.34 -3.76
CA LEU A 252 -22.27 25.71 -3.30
C LEU A 252 -22.32 27.12 -2.69
N HIS A 253 -21.28 27.54 -1.97
CA HIS A 253 -21.17 28.90 -1.44
C HIS A 253 -21.07 29.94 -2.57
N VAL A 254 -20.21 29.69 -3.56
CA VAL A 254 -20.04 30.59 -4.72
C VAL A 254 -21.34 30.70 -5.51
N GLU A 255 -22.03 29.60 -5.77
CA GLU A 255 -23.31 29.58 -6.48
C GLU A 255 -24.37 30.42 -5.73
N ASN A 256 -24.48 30.25 -4.42
CA ASN A 256 -25.37 31.07 -3.59
C ASN A 256 -25.01 32.57 -3.63
N VAL A 257 -23.72 32.92 -3.61
CA VAL A 257 -23.29 34.32 -3.71
C VAL A 257 -23.61 34.91 -5.09
N VAL A 258 -23.39 34.15 -6.17
CA VAL A 258 -23.71 34.56 -7.54
C VAL A 258 -25.22 34.80 -7.69
N LEU A 259 -26.05 33.86 -7.25
CA LEU A 259 -27.51 33.99 -7.32
C LEU A 259 -28.01 35.24 -6.61
N ASN A 260 -27.51 35.50 -5.39
CA ASN A 260 -27.88 36.69 -4.63
C ASN A 260 -27.43 38.00 -5.32
N ARG A 261 -26.28 38.01 -6.01
CA ARG A 261 -25.83 39.17 -6.77
C ARG A 261 -26.69 39.40 -8.02
N THR A 262 -27.06 38.33 -8.72
CA THR A 262 -27.93 38.42 -9.91
C THR A 262 -29.30 38.99 -9.55
N LEU A 263 -29.92 38.52 -8.47
CA LEU A 263 -31.21 39.04 -8.00
C LEU A 263 -31.14 40.53 -7.63
N LYS A 264 -30.10 40.94 -6.89
CA LYS A 264 -29.88 42.36 -6.56
C LYS A 264 -29.64 43.23 -7.80
N LEU A 265 -28.91 42.69 -8.78
CA LEU A 265 -28.64 43.40 -10.02
C LEU A 265 -29.91 43.57 -10.84
N GLU A 266 -30.75 42.54 -10.91
CA GLU A 266 -32.04 42.59 -11.59
C GLU A 266 -32.97 43.63 -10.95
N GLU A 267 -33.05 43.66 -9.62
CA GLU A 267 -33.82 44.66 -8.87
C GLU A 267 -33.31 46.08 -9.13
N ALA A 268 -31.99 46.29 -9.04
CA ALA A 268 -31.37 47.59 -9.30
C ALA A 268 -31.57 48.06 -10.75
N ASN A 269 -31.49 47.13 -11.71
CA ASN A 269 -31.72 47.44 -13.13
C ASN A 269 -33.18 47.81 -13.39
N LYS A 270 -34.13 47.10 -12.76
CA LYS A 270 -35.55 47.45 -12.82
C LYS A 270 -35.81 48.85 -12.27
N GLN A 271 -35.27 49.17 -11.08
CA GLN A 271 -35.40 50.51 -10.49
C GLN A 271 -34.79 51.60 -11.39
N ALA A 272 -33.62 51.33 -11.99
CA ALA A 272 -32.98 52.26 -12.91
C ALA A 272 -33.83 52.47 -14.17
N LEU A 273 -34.42 51.42 -14.72
CA LEU A 273 -35.30 51.50 -15.89
C LEU A 273 -36.59 52.29 -15.58
N ASP A 274 -37.22 52.02 -14.43
CA ASP A 274 -38.41 52.75 -13.99
C ASP A 274 -38.11 54.25 -13.79
N ALA A 275 -36.97 54.57 -13.17
CA ALA A 275 -36.51 55.95 -13.00
C ALA A 275 -36.18 56.63 -14.34
N GLN A 276 -35.57 55.90 -15.29
CA GLN A 276 -35.30 56.40 -16.63
C GLN A 276 -36.60 56.71 -17.37
N GLN A 277 -37.59 55.81 -17.35
CA GLN A 277 -38.89 56.04 -17.99
C GLN A 277 -39.66 57.21 -17.36
N ALA A 278 -39.59 57.36 -16.04
CA ALA A 278 -40.16 58.52 -15.36
C ALA A 278 -39.48 59.83 -15.80
N ALA A 279 -38.15 59.84 -15.93
CA ALA A 279 -37.42 61.00 -16.41
C ALA A 279 -37.72 61.33 -17.88
N GLU A 280 -37.79 60.31 -18.75
CA GLU A 280 -38.13 60.47 -20.17
C GLU A 280 -39.55 60.99 -20.36
N SER A 281 -40.53 60.44 -19.63
CA SER A 281 -41.92 60.92 -19.67
C SER A 281 -42.05 62.36 -19.17
N ALA A 282 -41.36 62.73 -18.09
CA ALA A 282 -41.31 64.11 -17.61
C ALA A 282 -40.65 65.06 -18.62
N ASN A 283 -39.56 64.64 -19.26
CA ASN A 283 -38.88 65.45 -20.27
C ASN A 283 -39.73 65.62 -21.54
N HIS A 284 -40.45 64.57 -21.95
CA HIS A 284 -41.39 64.61 -23.05
C HIS A 284 -42.58 65.53 -22.75
N ALA A 285 -43.18 65.42 -21.56
CA ALA A 285 -44.24 66.32 -21.11
C ALA A 285 -43.79 67.78 -21.07
N LYS A 286 -42.57 68.04 -20.58
CA LYS A 286 -41.95 69.37 -20.59
C LYS A 286 -41.79 69.90 -22.02
N SER A 287 -41.31 69.07 -22.95
CA SER A 287 -41.14 69.46 -24.36
C SER A 287 -42.48 69.78 -25.03
N LEU A 288 -43.50 68.93 -24.79
CA LEU A 288 -44.86 69.15 -25.28
C LEU A 288 -45.47 70.44 -24.72
N PHE A 289 -45.31 70.68 -23.42
CA PHE A 289 -45.75 71.90 -22.75
C PHE A 289 -45.10 73.14 -23.37
N LEU A 290 -43.76 73.16 -23.51
CA LEU A 290 -43.04 74.30 -24.09
C LEU A 290 -43.46 74.57 -25.55
N SER A 291 -43.69 73.51 -26.33
CA SER A 291 -44.17 73.62 -27.72
C SER A 291 -45.57 74.23 -27.77
N ASN A 292 -46.51 73.74 -26.95
CA ASN A 292 -47.87 74.25 -26.88
C ASN A 292 -47.90 75.70 -26.40
N MET A 293 -47.19 76.02 -25.32
CA MET A 293 -47.10 77.38 -24.78
C MET A 293 -46.50 78.37 -25.80
N SER A 294 -45.49 77.95 -26.56
CA SER A 294 -44.92 78.79 -27.63
C SER A 294 -45.94 79.13 -28.71
N HIS A 295 -46.84 78.20 -29.05
CA HIS A 295 -47.87 78.41 -30.05
C HIS A 295 -49.02 79.30 -29.54
N GLU A 296 -49.44 79.06 -28.30
CA GLU A 296 -50.46 79.83 -27.57
C GLU A 296 -50.04 81.30 -27.38
N ILE A 297 -48.76 81.58 -27.11
CA ILE A 297 -48.24 82.95 -26.98
C ILE A 297 -48.07 83.64 -28.34
N ARG A 298 -47.64 82.90 -29.37
CA ARG A 298 -47.39 83.47 -30.71
C ARG A 298 -48.64 84.07 -31.34
N THR A 299 -49.79 83.41 -31.20
CA THR A 299 -51.07 83.83 -31.80
C THR A 299 -51.50 85.24 -31.35
N PRO A 300 -51.70 85.51 -30.04
CA PRO A 300 -52.07 86.84 -29.56
C PRO A 300 -50.96 87.86 -29.80
N LEU A 301 -49.69 87.50 -29.66
CA LEU A 301 -48.58 88.41 -29.94
C LEU A 301 -48.59 88.87 -31.41
N THR A 302 -48.80 87.95 -32.35
CA THR A 302 -48.90 88.25 -33.77
C THR A 302 -50.09 89.16 -34.06
N ALA A 303 -51.24 88.92 -33.41
CA ALA A 303 -52.41 89.77 -33.53
C ALA A 303 -52.15 91.20 -32.97
N ILE A 304 -51.55 91.32 -31.78
CA ILE A 304 -51.19 92.62 -31.18
C ILE A 304 -50.23 93.40 -32.08
N LEU A 305 -49.16 92.77 -32.56
CA LEU A 305 -48.18 93.41 -33.45
C LEU A 305 -48.82 93.82 -34.79
N GLY A 306 -49.66 92.95 -35.38
CA GLY A 306 -50.36 93.22 -36.62
C GLY A 306 -51.31 94.41 -36.51
N TYR A 307 -52.18 94.42 -35.50
CA TYR A 307 -53.11 95.54 -35.28
C TYR A 307 -52.39 96.83 -34.88
N SER A 308 -51.33 96.76 -34.06
CA SER A 308 -50.52 97.92 -33.69
C SER A 308 -49.86 98.57 -34.91
N ARG A 309 -49.31 97.76 -35.83
CA ARG A 309 -48.75 98.25 -37.09
C ARG A 309 -49.79 98.95 -37.93
N ILE A 310 -50.97 98.35 -38.10
CA ILE A 310 -52.06 98.95 -38.88
C ILE A 310 -52.54 100.24 -38.22
N LEU A 311 -52.70 100.29 -36.90
CA LEU A 311 -53.06 101.50 -36.15
C LEU A 311 -52.05 102.63 -36.40
N THR A 312 -50.75 102.32 -36.39
CA THR A 312 -49.67 103.28 -36.63
C THR A 312 -49.71 103.83 -38.06
N GLU A 313 -49.96 102.96 -39.05
CA GLU A 313 -50.10 103.35 -40.47
C GLU A 313 -51.39 104.15 -40.74
N GLN A 314 -52.45 103.91 -39.97
CA GLN A 314 -53.76 104.52 -40.16
C GLN A 314 -53.94 105.86 -39.43
N LEU A 315 -53.30 106.07 -38.27
CA LEU A 315 -53.26 107.37 -37.59
C LEU A 315 -52.58 108.47 -38.43
N SER A 316 -51.84 108.10 -39.47
CA SER A 316 -51.27 109.02 -40.48
C SER A 316 -52.28 109.52 -41.54
N GLY A 317 -53.52 109.02 -41.58
CA GLY A 317 -54.55 109.43 -42.56
C GLY A 317 -55.88 109.78 -41.89
N ASN A 318 -56.37 111.00 -42.10
CA ASN A 318 -57.68 111.45 -41.57
C ASN A 318 -58.81 110.56 -42.11
N HIS A 319 -59.49 109.77 -41.24
CA HIS A 319 -60.92 109.30 -41.27
C HIS A 319 -61.12 107.97 -40.48
N ILE A 320 -61.07 107.92 -39.14
CA ILE A 320 -61.07 106.60 -38.46
C ILE A 320 -61.70 106.60 -37.04
N GLY A 321 -62.98 106.25 -36.93
CA GLY A 321 -63.63 105.95 -35.64
C GLY A 321 -63.81 104.44 -35.38
N GLN A 322 -64.54 103.75 -36.26
CA GLN A 322 -64.98 102.36 -36.03
C GLN A 322 -63.87 101.31 -36.22
N LYS A 323 -63.03 101.45 -37.25
CA LYS A 323 -61.90 100.53 -37.52
C LYS A 323 -60.85 100.58 -36.42
N LEU A 324 -60.55 101.80 -35.94
CA LEU A 324 -59.64 102.06 -34.82
C LEU A 324 -60.12 101.37 -33.55
N TYR A 325 -61.42 101.51 -33.24
CA TYR A 325 -62.04 100.86 -32.09
C TYR A 325 -61.89 99.33 -32.15
N ASN A 326 -62.19 98.71 -33.29
CA ASN A 326 -62.06 97.26 -33.45
C ASN A 326 -60.62 96.77 -33.30
N MET A 327 -59.62 97.54 -33.76
CA MET A 327 -58.20 97.19 -33.60
C MET A 327 -57.73 97.35 -32.16
N ILE A 328 -58.10 98.45 -31.49
CA ILE A 328 -57.80 98.67 -30.06
C ILE A 328 -58.48 97.59 -29.20
N ALA A 329 -59.74 97.25 -29.51
CA ALA A 329 -60.44 96.15 -28.84
C ALA A 329 -59.73 94.82 -29.05
N SER A 330 -59.25 94.54 -30.26
CA SER A 330 -58.52 93.29 -30.56
C SER A 330 -57.15 93.24 -29.87
N ILE A 331 -56.39 94.34 -29.82
CA ILE A 331 -55.14 94.44 -29.04
C ILE A 331 -55.41 94.18 -27.56
N ARG A 332 -56.46 94.79 -27.00
CA ARG A 332 -56.85 94.61 -25.61
C ARG A 332 -57.20 93.14 -25.31
N VAL A 333 -58.04 92.52 -26.14
CA VAL A 333 -58.43 91.10 -25.95
C VAL A 333 -57.23 90.17 -26.06
N ASN A 334 -56.36 90.36 -27.06
CA ASN A 334 -55.16 89.53 -27.21
C ASN A 334 -54.13 89.79 -26.09
N GLY A 335 -54.04 91.03 -25.58
CA GLY A 335 -53.20 91.38 -24.44
C GLY A 335 -53.65 90.72 -23.15
N GLU A 336 -54.97 90.73 -22.87
CA GLU A 336 -55.58 89.98 -21.78
C GLU A 336 -55.35 88.47 -21.92
N HIS A 337 -55.47 87.93 -23.15
CA HIS A 337 -55.21 86.52 -23.42
C HIS A 337 -53.75 86.12 -23.17
N LEU A 338 -52.78 86.91 -23.63
CA LEU A 338 -51.36 86.66 -23.42
C LEU A 338 -50.97 86.83 -21.94
N PHE A 339 -51.59 87.78 -21.24
CA PHE A 339 -51.43 87.95 -19.79
C PHE A 339 -51.96 86.73 -19.01
N GLY A 340 -53.13 86.21 -19.39
CA GLY A 340 -53.68 84.96 -18.84
C GLY A 340 -52.72 83.78 -19.03
N LEU A 341 -52.26 83.55 -20.25
CA LEU A 341 -51.30 82.47 -20.57
C LEU A 341 -49.99 82.56 -19.77
N ILE A 342 -49.45 83.77 -19.57
CA ILE A 342 -48.24 83.95 -18.76
C ILE A 342 -48.48 83.59 -17.29
N ASN A 343 -49.64 83.96 -16.74
CA ASN A 343 -49.99 83.61 -15.36
C ASN A 343 -50.21 82.09 -15.21
N ASP A 344 -50.88 81.45 -16.17
CA ASP A 344 -51.09 80.00 -16.16
C ASP A 344 -49.76 79.23 -16.22
N ILE A 345 -48.77 79.71 -16.98
CA ILE A 345 -47.41 79.13 -17.02
C ILE A 345 -46.67 79.36 -15.69
N SER A 346 -46.82 80.53 -15.09
CA SER A 346 -46.15 80.87 -13.81
C SER A 346 -46.67 80.01 -12.66
N ASP A 347 -47.95 79.64 -12.65
CA ASP A 347 -48.53 78.78 -11.61
C ASP A 347 -48.14 77.31 -11.77
N PHE A 348 -47.78 76.86 -12.99
CA PHE A 348 -47.26 75.52 -13.23
C PHE A 348 -45.77 75.35 -12.86
N SER A 349 -45.02 76.44 -12.67
CA SER A 349 -43.58 76.44 -12.37
C SER A 349 -43.22 76.52 -10.87
N LYS A 350 -44.23 76.57 -9.98
CA LYS A 350 -44.06 76.43 -8.52
C LYS A 350 -44.23 74.97 -8.12
#